data_AF-A0A2R3J0G1-F1
#
_entry.id   AF-A0A2R3J0G1-F1
#
_cell.length_a   1.000
_cell.length_b   1.000
_cell.length_c   1.000
_cell.angle_alpha   90.00
_cell.angle_beta   90.00
_cell.angle_gamma   90.00
#
_symmetry.space_group_name_H-M   'P 1'
#
loop_
_entity.id
_entity.type
_entity.pdbx_description
1 polymer ?
#
loop_
_entity_poly.entity_id
_entity_poly.type
_entity_poly.pdbx_seq_one_letter_code
_entity_poly.pdbx_strand_id
1 'polypeptide(L)'
;MSLPSLDSVPVLRRGFRFQFEPAQDCHVLLYPEGMVKLNDSAGEILKLVDGRRDVAAIVAALRERFPEVPGIDEDILAFLEVAHAQFWIELQ
;
A
#
# COMPACT_ATOMS: atom_id res chain seq x y z
N MET A 1 -3.35 17.00 -5.17
CA MET A 1 -2.92 15.98 -4.21
C MET A 1 -1.40 15.94 -4.32
N SER A 2 -0.70 15.73 -3.21
CA SER A 2 0.76 15.77 -3.16
C SER A 2 1.26 14.35 -2.93
N LEU A 3 2.32 13.98 -3.64
CA LEU A 3 3.03 12.73 -3.41
C LEU A 3 3.48 12.63 -1.94
N PRO A 4 3.45 11.42 -1.35
CA PRO A 4 3.92 11.23 0.01
C PRO A 4 5.43 11.52 0.10
N SER A 5 5.86 12.12 1.21
CA SER A 5 7.29 12.25 1.50
C SER A 5 7.92 10.88 1.69
N LEU A 6 9.16 10.72 1.25
CA LEU A 6 9.90 9.46 1.34
C LEU A 6 10.15 9.03 2.80
N ASP A 7 10.24 10.01 3.69
CA ASP A 7 10.43 9.89 5.14
C ASP A 7 9.13 9.70 5.95
N SER A 8 7.96 9.78 5.32
CA SER A 8 6.68 9.53 6.01
C SER A 8 6.44 8.05 6.27
N VAL A 9 5.81 7.73 7.39
CA VAL A 9 5.45 6.35 7.75
C VAL A 9 3.97 6.10 7.43
N PRO A 10 3.62 5.36 6.37
CA PRO A 10 2.24 5.00 6.10
C PRO A 10 1.73 3.98 7.13
N VAL A 11 0.51 4.21 7.61
CA VAL A 11 -0.20 3.32 8.53
C VAL A 11 -1.59 3.04 7.98
N LEU A 12 -2.09 1.81 8.12
CA LEU A 12 -3.51 1.54 7.85
C LEU A 12 -4.38 2.34 8.82
N ARG A 13 -5.40 3.02 8.27
CA ARG A 13 -6.33 3.80 9.07
C ARG A 13 -7.10 2.91 10.03
N ARG A 14 -7.44 3.43 11.20
CA ARG A 14 -8.22 2.68 12.20
C ARG A 14 -9.54 2.17 11.60
N GLY A 15 -9.81 0.88 11.78
CA GLY A 15 -11.00 0.22 11.24
C GLY A 15 -10.78 -0.42 9.87
N PHE A 16 -9.67 -0.12 9.21
CA PHE A 16 -9.24 -0.82 8.00
C PHE A 16 -8.43 -2.06 8.37
N ARG A 17 -8.58 -3.12 7.58
CA ARG A 17 -7.82 -4.37 7.74
C ARG A 17 -7.42 -4.92 6.39
N PHE A 18 -6.11 -5.10 6.20
CA PHE A 18 -5.57 -5.84 5.08
C PHE A 18 -5.63 -7.34 5.37
N GLN A 19 -6.19 -8.13 4.45
CA GLN A 19 -6.24 -9.59 4.57
C GLN A 19 -6.16 -10.26 3.21
N PHE A 20 -5.78 -11.53 3.21
CA PHE A 20 -5.91 -12.40 2.04
C PHE A 20 -7.29 -13.09 2.07
N GLU A 21 -7.96 -13.15 0.93
CA GLU A 21 -9.26 -13.79 0.76
C GLU A 21 -9.12 -15.08 -0.07
N PRO A 22 -9.06 -16.28 0.57
CA PRO A 22 -8.80 -17.54 -0.12
C PRO A 22 -9.87 -17.91 -1.15
N ALA A 23 -11.12 -17.50 -0.94
CA ALA A 23 -12.20 -17.79 -1.87
C ALA A 23 -12.04 -17.11 -3.23
N GLN A 24 -11.25 -16.02 -3.29
CA GLN A 24 -11.00 -15.24 -4.50
C GLN A 24 -9.53 -15.22 -4.91
N ASP A 25 -8.67 -15.91 -4.14
CA ASP A 25 -7.22 -15.96 -4.32
C ASP A 25 -6.58 -14.58 -4.47
N CYS A 26 -7.02 -13.60 -3.67
CA CYS A 26 -6.56 -12.22 -3.79
C CYS A 26 -6.47 -11.51 -2.44
N HIS A 27 -5.69 -10.42 -2.39
CA HIS A 27 -5.68 -9.52 -1.24
C HIS A 27 -6.88 -8.57 -1.27
N VAL A 28 -7.43 -8.30 -0.10
CA VAL A 28 -8.55 -7.37 0.09
C VAL A 28 -8.26 -6.42 1.24
N LEU A 29 -8.81 -5.21 1.13
CA LEU A 29 -8.84 -4.22 2.19
C LEU A 29 -10.26 -4.12 2.72
N LEU A 30 -10.48 -4.58 3.95
CA LEU A 30 -11.77 -4.49 4.63
C LEU A 30 -11.91 -3.17 5.39
N TYR A 31 -13.12 -2.64 5.42
CA TYR A 31 -13.52 -1.45 6.18
C TYR A 31 -15.00 -1.58 6.60
N PRO A 32 -15.52 -0.76 7.54
CA PRO A 32 -16.85 -0.97 8.12
C PRO A 32 -18.00 -1.04 7.11
N GLU A 33 -17.91 -0.28 6.02
CA GLU A 33 -18.92 -0.18 4.97
C GLU A 33 -18.74 -1.21 3.84
N GLY A 34 -17.63 -1.97 3.79
CA GLY A 34 -17.40 -2.94 2.72
C GLY A 34 -15.98 -3.49 2.59
N MET A 35 -15.62 -3.83 1.35
CA MET A 35 -14.30 -4.35 1.00
C MET A 35 -13.84 -3.82 -0.35
N VAL A 36 -12.53 -3.56 -0.47
CA VAL A 36 -11.87 -3.29 -1.75
C VAL A 36 -11.05 -4.52 -2.14
N LYS A 37 -11.29 -5.05 -3.34
CA LYS A 37 -10.40 -6.05 -3.93
C LYS A 37 -9.17 -5.35 -4.50
N LEU A 38 -7.99 -5.82 -4.09
CA LEU A 38 -6.72 -5.30 -4.56
C LEU A 38 -6.23 -6.13 -5.74
N ASN A 39 -5.51 -5.49 -6.66
CA ASN A 39 -4.67 -6.23 -7.60
C ASN A 39 -3.37 -6.67 -6.89
N ASP A 40 -2.57 -7.49 -7.57
CA ASP A 40 -1.36 -8.07 -6.97
C ASP A 40 -0.37 -6.99 -6.54
N SER A 41 -0.13 -5.97 -7.37
CA SER A 41 0.78 -4.86 -7.05
C SER A 41 0.34 -4.07 -5.82
N ALA A 42 -0.95 -3.69 -5.74
CA ALA A 42 -1.51 -2.99 -4.59
C ALA A 42 -1.46 -3.84 -3.32
N GLY A 43 -1.69 -5.15 -3.44
CA GLY A 43 -1.54 -6.10 -2.34
C GLY A 43 -0.11 -6.14 -1.81
N GLU A 44 0.88 -6.20 -2.70
CA GLU A 44 2.30 -6.22 -2.33
C GLU A 44 2.75 -4.91 -1.65
N ILE A 45 2.22 -3.76 -2.08
CA ILE A 45 2.50 -2.48 -1.42
C ILE A 45 1.85 -2.42 -0.03
N LEU A 46 0.55 -2.69 0.08
CA LEU A 46 -0.16 -2.64 1.37
C LEU A 46 0.35 -3.67 2.38
N LYS A 47 0.88 -4.80 1.92
CA LYS A 47 1.52 -5.80 2.79
C LYS A 47 2.74 -5.25 3.55
N LEU A 48 3.40 -4.23 3.02
CA LEU A 48 4.55 -3.58 3.66
C LEU A 48 4.17 -2.40 4.55
N VAL A 49 2.92 -1.92 4.45
CA VAL A 49 2.35 -0.85 5.27
C VAL A 49 1.99 -1.41 6.65
N ASP A 50 2.97 -1.43 7.54
CA ASP A 50 2.86 -1.95 8.91
C ASP A 50 2.92 -0.86 9.99
N GLY A 51 2.99 0.41 9.57
CA GLY A 51 3.16 1.57 10.44
C GLY A 51 4.53 1.69 11.10
N ARG A 52 5.55 1.04 10.54
CA ARG A 52 6.95 1.15 10.98
C ARG A 52 7.90 1.54 9.86
N ARG A 53 7.68 1.04 8.65
CA ARG A 53 8.48 1.39 7.48
C ARG A 53 8.06 2.74 6.94
N ASP A 54 9.04 3.59 6.60
CA ASP A 54 8.80 4.78 5.80
C ASP A 54 8.59 4.41 4.32
N VAL A 55 8.15 5.39 3.52
CA VAL A 55 7.91 5.22 2.09
C VAL A 55 9.19 4.79 1.36
N ALA A 56 10.34 5.35 1.70
CA ALA A 56 11.63 4.98 1.11
C ALA A 56 11.96 3.49 1.31
N ALA A 57 11.75 2.96 2.51
CA ALA A 57 11.98 1.56 2.84
C ALA A 57 11.00 0.63 2.11
N ILE A 58 9.75 1.05 1.93
CA ILE A 58 8.76 0.31 1.13
C ILE A 58 9.19 0.25 -0.34
N VAL A 59 9.59 1.39 -0.92
CA VAL A 59 10.08 1.46 -2.30
C VAL A 59 11.31 0.58 -2.49
N ALA A 60 12.31 0.68 -1.61
CA ALA A 60 13.52 -0.13 -1.67
C ALA A 60 13.19 -1.64 -1.61
N ALA A 61 12.35 -2.05 -0.65
CA ALA A 61 11.98 -3.45 -0.47
C ALA A 61 11.25 -4.04 -1.70
N LEU A 62 10.37 -3.26 -2.35
CA LEU A 62 9.67 -3.73 -3.55
C LEU A 62 10.57 -3.73 -4.77
N ARG A 63 11.44 -2.73 -4.92
CA ARG A 63 12.42 -2.68 -5.99
C ARG A 63 13.42 -3.85 -5.93
N GLU A 64 13.84 -4.26 -4.73
CA GLU A 64 14.68 -5.45 -4.56
C GLU A 64 13.93 -6.75 -4.90
N ARG A 65 12.62 -6.81 -4.62
CA ARG A 65 11.79 -7.99 -4.91
C ARG A 65 11.43 -8.10 -6.39
N PHE A 66 11.32 -6.97 -7.09
CA PHE A 66 10.89 -6.88 -8.48
C PHE A 66 11.86 -6.02 -9.33
N PRO A 67 13.14 -6.40 -9.44
CA PRO A 67 14.18 -5.58 -10.08
C PRO A 67 13.97 -5.42 -11.60
N GLU A 68 13.15 -6.27 -12.20
CA GLU A 68 12.84 -6.27 -13.63
C GLU A 68 11.71 -5.31 -14.03
N VAL A 69 10.98 -4.73 -13.06
CA VAL A 69 9.85 -3.83 -13.31
C VAL A 69 10.35 -2.39 -13.44
N PRO A 70 10.30 -1.78 -14.65
CA PRO A 70 10.71 -0.39 -14.83
C PRO A 70 9.67 0.56 -14.21
N GLY A 71 10.14 1.64 -13.58
CA GLY A 71 9.26 2.67 -13.01
C GLY A 71 8.51 2.24 -11.74
N ILE A 72 8.88 1.13 -11.12
CA ILE A 72 8.20 0.61 -9.92
C ILE A 72 8.12 1.64 -8.78
N ASP A 73 9.16 2.47 -8.63
CA ASP A 73 9.22 3.53 -7.63
C ASP A 73 8.06 4.53 -7.81
N GLU A 74 7.78 4.93 -9.06
CA GLU A 74 6.69 5.87 -9.40
C GLU A 74 5.32 5.23 -9.18
N ASP A 75 5.15 3.97 -9.55
CA ASP A 75 3.90 3.21 -9.33
C ASP A 75 3.58 3.06 -7.84
N ILE A 76 4.60 2.81 -7.00
CA ILE A 76 4.43 2.71 -5.55
C ILE A 76 4.00 4.05 -4.96
N LEU A 77 4.67 5.13 -5.34
CA LEU A 77 4.34 6.48 -4.86
C LEU A 77 2.94 6.91 -5.27
N ALA A 78 2.56 6.66 -6.54
CA ALA A 78 1.23 6.94 -7.05
C ALA A 78 0.15 6.13 -6.32
N PHE A 79 0.41 4.85 -6.05
CA PHE A 79 -0.51 4.03 -5.28
C PHE A 79 -0.69 4.54 -3.84
N LEU A 80 0.39 4.90 -3.16
CA LEU A 80 0.32 5.44 -1.79
C LEU A 80 -0.41 6.79 -1.75
N GLU A 81 -0.24 7.63 -2.76
CA GLU A 81 -1.02 8.87 -2.91
C GLU A 81 -2.52 8.56 -3.03
N VAL A 82 -2.91 7.60 -3.89
CA VAL A 82 -4.30 7.19 -4.05
C VAL A 82 -4.85 6.59 -2.76
N ALA A 83 -4.11 5.68 -2.12
CA ALA A 83 -4.53 5.05 -0.87
C ALA A 83 -4.73 6.08 0.25
N HIS A 84 -3.87 7.10 0.32
CA HIS A 84 -4.03 8.21 1.25
C HIS A 84 -5.25 9.08 0.89
N ALA A 85 -5.45 9.41 -0.39
CA ALA A 85 -6.58 10.20 -0.85
C ALA A 85 -7.94 9.49 -0.66
N GLN A 86 -7.94 8.16 -0.69
CA GLN A 86 -9.10 7.32 -0.37
C GLN A 86 -9.28 7.07 1.13
N PHE A 87 -8.43 7.65 1.98
CA PHE A 87 -8.43 7.49 3.44
C PHE A 87 -8.24 6.04 3.92
N TRP A 88 -7.56 5.21 3.12
CA TRP A 88 -7.22 3.83 3.51
C TRP A 88 -6.03 3.81 4.47
N ILE A 89 -5.09 4.74 4.25
CA ILE A 89 -3.89 4.93 5.05
C ILE A 89 -3.80 6.37 5.54
N GLU A 90 -3.02 6.56 6.59
CA GLU A 90 -2.59 7.87 7.10
C GLU A 90 -1.05 7.91 7.03
N LEU A 91 -0.49 9.09 6.77
CA LEU A 91 0.96 9.31 6.77
C LEU A 91 1.36 10.00 8.07
N GLN A 92 2.30 9.41 8.79
CA GLN A 92 2.90 9.95 10.02
C GLN A 92 4.22 10.65 9.76
#